data_AF-A0A850TC63-F1
#
_entry.id   AF-A0A850TC63-F1
#
_cell.length_a   1.000
_cell.length_b   1.000
_cell.length_c   1.000
_cell.angle_alpha   90.00
_cell.angle_beta   90.00
_cell.angle_gamma   90.00
#
_symmetry.space_group_name_H-M   'P 1'
#
loop_
_entity.id
_entity.type
_entity.pdbx_description
1 polymer ?
#
loop_
_entity_poly.entity_id
_entity_poly.type
_entity_poly.pdbx_seq_one_letter_code
_entity_poly.pdbx_strand_id
1 'polypeptide(L)'
;METLVREKGVNSFQMFMTYKDLYMLRDSELYQVFRACRDIGAIARVHAENGELVAEGAKEALDLGITGPEGIEISRPEELEAEATHRVITIANRHALHAYPCTPLPCTPAPRVCASAPAGKVVYAETTTAHATLTGLHYYHQDWFHAAAYVTVPPLRLDTNTSAYLMSLLAK
;
A
#
# COMPACT_ATOMS: atom_id res chain seq x y z
N MET A 1 -15.04 16.37 5.27
CA MET A 1 -15.40 15.27 4.35
C MET A 1 -16.80 15.49 3.76
N GLU A 2 -17.83 15.72 4.57
CA GLU A 2 -19.22 15.90 4.09
C GLU A 2 -19.40 16.95 2.99
N THR A 3 -18.88 18.16 3.16
CA THR A 3 -18.96 19.23 2.14
C THR A 3 -18.37 18.80 0.79
N LEU A 4 -17.24 18.07 0.82
CA LEU A 4 -16.59 17.58 -0.41
C LEU A 4 -17.50 16.59 -1.15
N VAL A 5 -18.17 15.70 -0.42
CA VAL A 5 -19.08 14.73 -1.00
C VAL A 5 -20.36 15.40 -1.53
N ARG A 6 -20.99 16.23 -0.71
CA ARG A 6 -22.32 16.79 -1.01
C ARG A 6 -22.27 17.90 -2.05
N GLU A 7 -21.20 18.69 -2.08
CA GLU A 7 -21.16 19.93 -2.85
C GLU A 7 -20.07 19.96 -3.92
N LYS A 8 -19.04 19.10 -3.81
CA LYS A 8 -17.85 19.14 -4.68
C LYS A 8 -17.67 17.90 -5.55
N GLY A 9 -18.58 16.93 -5.46
CA GLY A 9 -18.56 15.71 -6.28
C GLY A 9 -17.42 14.74 -5.94
N VAL A 10 -16.82 14.83 -4.75
CA VAL A 10 -15.76 13.91 -4.30
C VAL A 10 -16.40 12.68 -3.67
N ASN A 11 -16.02 11.47 -4.08
CA ASN A 11 -16.57 10.23 -3.52
C ASN A 11 -15.51 9.25 -3.01
N SER A 12 -14.25 9.67 -2.93
CA SER A 12 -13.15 8.85 -2.40
C SER A 12 -12.15 9.68 -1.61
N PHE A 13 -11.56 9.08 -0.58
CA PHE A 13 -10.58 9.70 0.31
C PHE A 13 -9.37 8.79 0.45
N GLN A 14 -8.16 9.35 0.34
CA GLN A 14 -6.89 8.64 0.48
C GLN A 14 -6.35 8.80 1.90
N MET A 15 -5.96 7.67 2.50
CA MET A 15 -5.30 7.60 3.81
C MET A 15 -3.97 6.85 3.67
N PHE A 16 -3.08 7.02 4.64
CA PHE A 16 -1.76 6.41 4.65
C PHE A 16 -1.51 5.70 5.98
N MET A 17 -0.99 4.47 5.92
CA MET A 17 -0.49 3.73 7.09
C MET A 17 1.01 3.85 7.27
N THR A 18 1.66 4.54 6.33
CA THR A 18 3.08 4.88 6.33
C THR A 18 3.27 6.39 6.28
N TYR A 19 4.52 6.84 6.15
CA TYR A 19 4.93 8.24 6.31
C TYR A 19 4.68 8.73 7.74
N LYS A 20 5.31 8.02 8.69
CA LYS A 20 5.33 8.39 10.11
C LYS A 20 5.68 9.87 10.26
N ASP A 21 4.99 10.53 11.18
CA ASP A 21 5.12 11.98 11.49
C ASP A 21 4.70 12.95 10.36
N LEU A 22 4.18 12.44 9.23
CA LEU A 22 3.74 13.28 8.09
C LEU A 22 2.28 13.04 7.69
N TYR A 23 1.95 11.82 7.24
CA TYR A 23 0.61 11.47 6.74
C TYR A 23 -0.01 10.25 7.44
N MET A 24 0.79 9.52 8.22
CA MET A 24 0.38 8.27 8.84
C MET A 24 -0.80 8.46 9.80
N LEU A 25 -1.85 7.67 9.61
CA LEU A 25 -2.94 7.52 10.58
C LEU A 25 -2.72 6.27 11.43
N ARG A 26 -3.02 6.39 12.73
CA ARG A 26 -3.07 5.27 13.66
C ARG A 26 -4.37 4.49 13.48
N ASP A 27 -4.40 3.26 13.98
CA ASP A 27 -5.56 2.37 13.82
C ASP A 27 -6.87 2.97 14.36
N SER A 28 -6.81 3.69 15.49
CA SER A 28 -7.96 4.37 16.06
C SER A 28 -8.49 5.48 15.16
N GLU A 29 -7.61 6.17 14.44
CA GLU A 29 -7.97 7.23 13.48
C GLU A 29 -8.54 6.60 12.20
N LEU A 30 -7.92 5.54 11.68
CA LEU A 30 -8.44 4.76 10.54
C LEU A 30 -9.85 4.24 10.82
N TYR A 31 -10.11 3.72 12.02
CA TYR A 31 -11.43 3.29 12.45
C TYR A 31 -12.48 4.42 12.35
N GLN A 32 -12.17 5.62 12.85
CA GLN A 32 -13.08 6.76 12.77
C GLN A 32 -13.26 7.27 11.33
N VAL A 33 -12.18 7.32 10.54
CA VAL A 33 -12.24 7.76 9.15
C VAL A 33 -13.07 6.79 8.31
N PHE A 34 -12.93 5.48 8.53
CA PHE A 34 -13.78 4.49 7.84
C PHE A 34 -15.24 4.65 8.22
N ARG A 35 -15.54 4.82 9.51
CA ARG A 35 -16.91 5.15 9.92
C ARG A 35 -17.44 6.39 9.19
N ALA A 36 -16.65 7.47 9.12
CA ALA A 36 -17.05 8.69 8.43
C ALA A 36 -17.28 8.46 6.92
N CYS A 37 -16.39 7.73 6.24
CA CYS A 37 -16.57 7.33 4.84
C CYS A 37 -17.86 6.54 4.62
N ARG A 38 -18.22 5.65 5.56
CA ARG A 38 -19.48 4.90 5.52
C ARG A 38 -20.68 5.83 5.49
N ASP A 39 -20.71 6.73 6.46
CA ASP A 39 -21.89 7.50 6.81
C ASP A 39 -22.18 8.54 5.70
N ILE A 40 -21.15 8.90 4.91
CA ILE A 40 -21.26 9.80 3.75
C ILE A 40 -21.26 9.07 2.39
N GLY A 41 -21.19 7.74 2.36
CA GLY A 41 -21.18 6.97 1.11
C GLY A 41 -19.93 7.14 0.24
N ALA A 42 -18.76 7.37 0.86
CA ALA A 42 -17.48 7.52 0.17
C ALA A 42 -16.60 6.27 0.26
N ILE A 43 -15.73 6.11 -0.72
CA ILE A 43 -14.73 5.04 -0.80
C ILE A 43 -13.48 5.43 0.00
N ALA A 44 -13.10 4.59 0.94
CA ALA A 44 -11.83 4.71 1.67
C ALA A 44 -10.71 4.04 0.86
N ARG A 45 -9.73 4.82 0.36
CA ARG A 45 -8.49 4.39 -0.28
C ARG A 45 -7.35 4.40 0.75
N VAL A 46 -6.51 3.37 0.80
CA VAL A 46 -5.46 3.27 1.84
C VAL A 46 -4.16 2.75 1.27
N HIS A 47 -3.10 3.55 1.40
CA HIS A 47 -1.72 3.10 1.17
C HIS A 47 -1.27 2.29 2.39
N ALA A 48 -1.26 0.96 2.27
CA ALA A 48 -0.99 0.05 3.38
C ALA A 48 0.45 -0.48 3.38
N GLU A 49 1.34 0.23 4.07
CA GLU A 49 2.63 -0.29 4.57
C GLU A 49 2.72 0.04 6.06
N ASN A 50 3.37 -0.80 6.85
CA ASN A 50 3.55 -0.52 8.28
C ASN A 50 4.55 0.64 8.50
N GLY A 51 4.03 1.85 8.74
CA GLY A 51 4.83 3.07 8.84
C GLY A 51 5.89 3.09 9.95
N GLU A 52 5.64 2.41 11.07
CA GLU A 52 6.62 2.30 12.15
C GLU A 52 7.82 1.46 11.71
N LEU A 53 7.55 0.29 11.14
CA LEU A 53 8.61 -0.61 10.66
C LEU A 53 9.33 -0.04 9.44
N VAL A 54 8.64 0.68 8.56
CA VAL A 54 9.27 1.44 7.47
C VAL A 54 10.28 2.46 8.01
N ALA A 55 9.91 3.21 9.05
CA ALA A 55 10.77 4.25 9.61
C ALA A 55 12.02 3.64 10.26
N GLU A 56 11.87 2.57 11.04
CA GLU A 56 13.00 1.85 11.64
C GLU A 56 13.87 1.17 10.57
N GLY A 57 13.28 0.52 9.57
CA GLY A 57 14.03 -0.13 8.48
C GLY A 57 14.83 0.86 7.63
N ALA A 58 14.28 2.06 7.38
CA ALA A 58 15.01 3.12 6.67
C ALA A 58 16.19 3.64 7.49
N LYS A 59 16.00 3.81 8.80
CA LYS A 59 17.08 4.19 9.73
C LYS A 59 18.16 3.11 9.78
N GLU A 60 17.79 1.84 9.93
CA GLU A 60 18.72 0.71 9.96
C GLU A 60 19.55 0.61 8.67
N ALA A 61 18.91 0.74 7.50
CA ALA A 61 19.61 0.72 6.22
C ALA A 61 20.67 1.84 6.13
N LEU A 62 20.33 3.06 6.57
CA LEU A 62 21.26 4.19 6.60
C LEU A 62 22.39 3.97 7.63
N ASP A 63 22.08 3.43 8.81
CA ASP A 63 23.07 3.11 9.86
C ASP A 63 24.08 2.05 9.38
N LEU A 64 23.65 1.14 8.49
CA LEU A 64 24.51 0.16 7.81
C LEU A 64 25.29 0.74 6.62
N GLY A 65 25.13 2.03 6.32
CA GLY A 65 25.81 2.72 5.21
C GLY A 65 25.15 2.51 3.85
N ILE A 66 23.93 1.97 3.80
CA ILE A 66 23.18 1.78 2.56
C ILE A 66 22.49 3.09 2.20
N THR A 67 23.14 3.89 1.36
CA THR A 67 22.66 5.22 0.94
C THR A 67 22.21 5.27 -0.52
N GLY A 68 22.32 4.17 -1.26
CA GLY A 68 21.88 4.08 -2.65
C GLY A 68 20.37 3.82 -2.79
N PRO A 69 19.83 3.88 -4.02
CA PRO A 69 18.41 3.66 -4.28
C PRO A 69 17.91 2.27 -3.86
N GLU A 70 18.78 1.25 -3.82
CA GLU A 70 18.49 -0.09 -3.30
C GLU A 70 17.97 -0.09 -1.86
N GLY A 71 18.33 0.94 -1.09
CA GLY A 71 17.81 1.13 0.27
C GLY A 71 16.29 1.17 0.35
N ILE A 72 15.57 1.63 -0.70
CA ILE A 72 14.10 1.68 -0.68
C ILE A 72 13.45 0.30 -0.63
N GLU A 73 14.08 -0.69 -1.28
CA GLU A 73 13.59 -2.06 -1.32
C GLU A 73 13.98 -2.81 -0.04
N ILE A 74 15.22 -2.62 0.41
CA ILE A 74 15.76 -3.24 1.63
C ILE A 74 15.02 -2.77 2.89
N SER A 75 14.74 -1.47 3.00
CA SER A 75 14.10 -0.90 4.20
C SER A 75 12.61 -1.21 4.33
N ARG A 76 11.97 -1.74 3.27
CA ARG A 76 10.51 -1.90 3.18
C ARG A 76 10.15 -3.25 2.52
N PRO A 77 10.57 -4.39 3.11
CA PRO A 77 10.29 -5.70 2.54
C PRO A 77 8.78 -5.95 2.48
N GLU A 78 8.38 -6.87 1.62
CA GLU A 78 6.97 -7.05 1.22
C GLU A 78 6.02 -7.47 2.36
N GLU A 79 6.58 -8.01 3.44
CA GLU A 79 5.86 -8.36 4.67
C GLU A 79 5.25 -7.16 5.39
N LEU A 80 5.89 -5.98 5.35
CA LEU A 80 5.36 -4.74 5.96
C LEU A 80 4.08 -4.27 5.26
N GLU A 81 3.99 -4.51 3.95
CA GLU A 81 2.81 -4.21 3.15
C GLU A 81 1.71 -5.25 3.39
N ALA A 82 2.07 -6.53 3.44
CA ALA A 82 1.13 -7.62 3.71
C ALA A 82 0.47 -7.48 5.10
N GLU A 83 1.25 -7.14 6.14
CA GLU A 83 0.75 -6.88 7.49
C GLU A 83 -0.25 -5.71 7.50
N ALA A 84 0.15 -4.55 6.96
CA ALA A 84 -0.70 -3.38 6.92
C ALA A 84 -1.98 -3.60 6.11
N THR A 85 -1.87 -4.33 4.99
CA THR A 85 -3.03 -4.73 4.17
C THR A 85 -3.99 -5.62 4.96
N HIS A 86 -3.48 -6.59 5.72
CA HIS A 86 -4.30 -7.43 6.58
C HIS A 86 -5.00 -6.63 7.69
N ARG A 87 -4.24 -5.74 8.35
CA ARG A 87 -4.74 -4.89 9.43
C ARG A 87 -5.82 -3.93 8.94
N VAL A 88 -5.63 -3.26 7.81
CA VAL A 88 -6.62 -2.32 7.27
C VAL A 88 -7.92 -3.01 6.86
N ILE A 89 -7.83 -4.19 6.25
CA ILE A 89 -9.00 -5.01 5.91
C ILE A 89 -9.74 -5.41 7.20
N THR A 90 -9.01 -5.76 8.25
CA THR A 90 -9.59 -6.11 9.55
C THR A 90 -10.33 -4.94 10.18
N ILE A 91 -9.76 -3.73 10.16
CA ILE A 91 -10.41 -2.51 10.68
C ILE A 91 -11.65 -2.18 9.85
N ALA A 92 -11.55 -2.18 8.52
CA ALA A 92 -12.66 -1.92 7.60
C ALA A 92 -13.86 -2.87 7.84
N ASN A 93 -13.56 -4.15 8.07
CA ASN A 93 -14.57 -5.17 8.33
C ASN A 93 -15.41 -4.90 9.59
N ARG A 94 -14.90 -4.12 10.56
CA ARG A 94 -15.67 -3.75 11.76
C ARG A 94 -16.83 -2.80 11.45
N HIS A 95 -16.80 -2.11 10.31
CA HIS A 95 -17.81 -1.14 9.92
C HIS A 95 -18.80 -1.63 8.87
N ALA A 96 -18.67 -2.88 8.40
CA ALA A 96 -19.38 -3.40 7.22
C ALA A 96 -19.26 -2.46 6.00
N LEU A 97 -18.11 -1.79 5.87
CA LEU A 97 -17.84 -0.90 4.75
C LEU A 97 -17.47 -1.68 3.50
N HIS A 98 -17.81 -1.13 2.34
CA HIS A 98 -17.05 -1.40 1.12
C HIS A 98 -15.74 -0.62 1.21
N ALA A 99 -14.70 -1.21 1.81
CA ALA A 99 -13.39 -0.59 1.84
C ALA A 99 -12.61 -0.96 0.59
N TYR A 100 -11.96 0.03 -0.02
CA TYR A 100 -11.09 -0.17 -1.17
C TYR A 100 -9.65 -0.01 -0.67
N PRO A 101 -8.97 -1.05 -0.17
CA PRO A 101 -7.54 -0.94 0.09
C PRO A 101 -6.80 -0.63 -1.22
N CYS A 102 -6.68 0.66 -1.51
CA CYS A 102 -5.85 1.24 -2.55
C CYS A 102 -4.42 1.33 -2.06
N THR A 103 -3.84 0.17 -1.82
CA THR A 103 -2.40 0.00 -1.95
C THR A 103 -2.21 -0.56 -3.35
N PRO A 104 -1.27 -0.05 -4.17
CA PRO A 104 -0.69 -0.89 -5.19
C PRO A 104 -0.26 -2.14 -4.46
N LEU A 105 -0.85 -3.30 -4.74
CA LEU A 105 -0.34 -4.56 -4.21
C LEU A 105 0.81 -4.96 -5.16
N PRO A 106 2.09 -4.72 -4.85
CA PRO A 106 3.22 -5.24 -5.59
C PRO A 106 3.68 -6.60 -5.04
N CYS A 107 2.97 -7.16 -4.07
CA CYS A 107 3.42 -8.23 -3.20
C CYS A 107 2.61 -9.50 -3.48
N THR A 108 3.20 -10.69 -3.41
CA THR A 108 2.50 -11.97 -3.63
C THR A 108 1.54 -12.38 -2.49
N PRO A 109 1.80 -12.08 -1.20
CA PRO A 109 0.83 -12.34 -0.12
C PRO A 109 -0.31 -11.33 0.01
N ALA A 110 -0.13 -10.04 -0.29
CA ALA A 110 -1.17 -9.03 -0.06
C ALA A 110 -2.47 -9.26 -0.91
N PRO A 111 -2.40 -9.67 -2.18
CA PRO A 111 -3.56 -10.10 -2.96
C PRO A 111 -4.20 -11.39 -2.45
N ARG A 112 -3.42 -12.32 -1.88
CA ARG A 112 -3.97 -13.52 -1.23
C ARG A 112 -4.76 -13.13 0.02
N VAL A 113 -4.30 -12.14 0.78
CA VAL A 113 -5.04 -11.59 1.92
C VAL A 113 -6.36 -10.98 1.46
N CYS A 114 -6.37 -10.20 0.38
CA CYS A 114 -7.62 -9.69 -0.21
C CYS A 114 -8.54 -10.83 -0.69
N ALA A 115 -8.00 -11.86 -1.35
CA ALA A 115 -8.77 -13.01 -1.84
C ALA A 115 -9.28 -13.92 -0.71
N SER A 116 -8.67 -13.86 0.47
CA SER A 116 -9.10 -14.59 1.68
C SER A 116 -10.19 -13.86 2.47
N ALA A 117 -10.65 -12.70 2.01
CA ALA A 117 -11.73 -11.98 2.66
C ALA A 117 -12.98 -12.89 2.75
N PRO A 118 -13.57 -13.06 3.95
CA PRO A 118 -14.79 -13.86 4.13
C PRO A 118 -15.90 -13.47 3.16
N ALA A 119 -16.67 -14.46 2.71
CA ALA A 119 -17.78 -14.27 1.77
C ALA A 119 -18.71 -13.14 2.21
N GLY A 120 -19.03 -12.22 1.29
CA GLY A 120 -19.87 -11.04 1.53
C GLY A 120 -19.12 -9.74 1.84
N LYS A 121 -17.79 -9.75 1.83
CA LYS A 121 -16.95 -8.55 2.02
C LYS A 121 -16.53 -7.95 0.69
N VAL A 122 -16.60 -6.63 0.60
CA VAL A 122 -16.23 -5.87 -0.60
C VAL A 122 -14.89 -5.22 -0.34
N VAL A 123 -13.84 -5.88 -0.84
CA VAL A 123 -12.46 -5.41 -0.83
C VAL A 123 -12.04 -5.32 -2.29
N TYR A 124 -11.61 -4.13 -2.71
CA TYR A 124 -11.02 -3.93 -4.01
C TYR A 124 -9.55 -3.56 -3.86
N ALA A 125 -8.76 -3.90 -4.87
CA ALA A 125 -7.36 -3.56 -4.94
C ALA A 125 -7.05 -2.80 -6.24
N GLU A 126 -5.96 -2.04 -6.23
CA GLU A 126 -5.42 -1.35 -7.39
C GLU A 126 -3.94 -1.74 -7.53
N THR A 127 -3.35 -1.58 -8.71
CA THR A 127 -1.90 -1.65 -8.91
C THR A 127 -1.49 -0.67 -10.00
N THR A 128 -0.21 -0.36 -10.09
CA THR A 128 0.31 0.55 -11.12
C THR A 128 0.93 -0.24 -12.27
N THR A 129 1.06 0.39 -13.43
CA THR A 129 1.77 -0.20 -14.57
C THR A 129 3.18 -0.64 -14.18
N ALA A 130 3.90 0.17 -13.40
CA ALA A 130 5.26 -0.15 -12.96
C ALA A 130 5.30 -1.47 -12.16
N HIS A 131 4.43 -1.63 -11.17
CA HIS A 131 4.37 -2.87 -10.37
C HIS A 131 3.93 -4.08 -11.20
N ALA A 132 3.01 -3.87 -12.15
CA ALA A 132 2.49 -4.94 -13.00
C ALA A 132 3.49 -5.41 -14.09
N THR A 133 4.52 -4.62 -14.42
CA THR A 133 5.40 -4.93 -15.57
C THR A 133 6.91 -4.87 -15.30
N LEU A 134 7.34 -4.26 -14.19
CA LEU A 134 8.76 -4.06 -13.85
C LEU A 134 9.14 -4.84 -12.58
N THR A 135 10.45 -4.99 -12.36
CA THR A 135 11.02 -5.62 -11.16
C THR A 135 11.97 -4.68 -10.42
N GLY A 136 12.22 -4.98 -9.15
CA GLY A 136 13.13 -4.23 -8.28
C GLY A 136 14.61 -4.36 -8.66
N LEU A 137 14.95 -5.20 -9.64
CA LEU A 137 16.33 -5.33 -10.13
C LEU A 137 16.91 -4.00 -10.62
N HIS A 138 16.06 -3.07 -11.07
CA HIS A 138 16.47 -1.73 -11.46
C HIS A 138 17.11 -0.93 -10.31
N TYR A 139 16.79 -1.20 -9.05
CA TYR A 139 17.41 -0.52 -7.91
C TYR A 139 18.89 -0.82 -7.74
N TYR A 140 19.35 -1.97 -8.25
CA TYR A 140 20.74 -2.44 -8.14
C TYR A 140 21.55 -2.14 -9.41
N HIS A 141 21.06 -1.23 -10.26
CA HIS A 141 21.76 -0.81 -11.46
C HIS A 141 23.01 0.02 -11.10
N GLN A 142 24.10 -0.16 -11.87
CA GLN A 142 25.39 0.50 -11.59
C GLN A 142 25.34 2.02 -11.79
N ASP A 143 24.53 2.50 -12.74
CA ASP A 143 24.22 3.93 -12.86
C ASP A 143 23.17 4.33 -11.83
N TRP A 144 23.58 5.25 -10.93
CA TRP A 144 22.74 5.78 -9.87
C TRP A 144 21.49 6.49 -10.41
N PHE A 145 21.59 7.22 -11.53
CA PHE A 145 20.44 7.93 -12.09
C PHE A 145 19.39 6.96 -12.62
N HIS A 146 19.82 5.88 -13.27
CA HIS A 146 18.94 4.79 -13.64
C HIS A 146 18.25 4.21 -12.40
N ALA A 147 19.00 3.81 -11.38
CA ALA A 147 18.41 3.20 -10.19
C ALA A 147 17.42 4.12 -9.45
N ALA A 148 17.80 5.39 -9.29
CA ALA A 148 16.97 6.41 -8.64
C ALA A 148 15.65 6.68 -9.40
N ALA A 149 15.64 6.55 -10.73
CA ALA A 149 14.45 6.79 -11.55
C ALA A 149 13.29 5.80 -11.28
N TYR A 150 13.57 4.66 -10.66
CA TYR A 150 12.57 3.63 -10.35
C TYR A 150 12.08 3.69 -8.89
N VAL A 151 12.61 4.61 -8.08
CA VAL A 151 12.25 4.75 -6.67
C VAL A 151 10.78 5.17 -6.57
N THR A 152 9.98 4.30 -5.98
CA THR A 152 8.55 4.49 -5.72
C THR A 152 8.17 3.69 -4.49
N VAL A 153 6.96 3.91 -3.97
CA VAL A 153 6.45 3.17 -2.81
C VAL A 153 5.03 2.61 -3.04
N PRO A 154 4.73 1.39 -2.56
CA PRO A 154 5.71 0.41 -2.08
C PRO A 154 6.74 0.08 -3.20
N PRO A 155 7.95 -0.43 -2.89
CA PRO A 155 8.99 -0.59 -3.90
C PRO A 155 8.65 -1.71 -4.90
N LEU A 156 9.24 -1.65 -6.10
CA LEU A 156 9.25 -2.77 -7.04
C LEU A 156 9.92 -3.98 -6.37
N ARG A 157 9.36 -5.18 -6.54
CA ARG A 157 9.88 -6.39 -5.86
C ARG A 157 10.96 -7.09 -6.68
N LEU A 158 11.93 -7.68 -5.97
CA LEU A 158 13.00 -8.46 -6.60
C LEU A 158 12.52 -9.79 -7.18
N ASP A 159 11.45 -10.39 -6.63
CA ASP A 159 10.89 -11.63 -7.18
C ASP A 159 10.40 -11.39 -8.62
N THR A 160 11.03 -12.09 -9.56
CA THR A 160 10.72 -12.01 -10.99
C THR A 160 9.33 -12.54 -11.34
N ASN A 161 8.69 -13.30 -10.45
CA ASN A 161 7.33 -13.80 -10.66
C ASN A 161 6.27 -12.75 -10.32
N THR A 162 6.62 -11.69 -9.60
CA THR A 162 5.68 -10.66 -9.12
C THR A 162 4.84 -10.08 -10.25
N SER A 163 5.46 -9.58 -11.32
CA SER A 163 4.77 -8.92 -12.43
C SER A 163 3.75 -9.86 -13.10
N ALA A 164 4.17 -11.10 -13.41
CA ALA A 164 3.30 -12.11 -14.01
C ALA A 164 2.13 -12.51 -13.08
N TYR A 165 2.41 -12.64 -11.78
CA TYR A 165 1.39 -12.95 -10.78
C TYR A 165 0.35 -11.82 -10.67
N LEU A 166 0.79 -10.56 -10.56
CA LEU A 166 -0.10 -9.40 -10.50
C LEU A 166 -0.95 -9.28 -11.77
N MET A 167 -0.37 -9.55 -12.94
CA MET A 167 -1.13 -9.57 -14.18
C MET A 167 -2.18 -10.67 -14.22
N SER A 168 -1.88 -11.85 -13.66
CA SER A 168 -2.86 -12.93 -13.53
C SER A 168 -4.03 -12.60 -12.61
N LEU A 169 -3.81 -11.72 -11.62
CA LEU A 169 -4.86 -11.25 -10.70
C LEU A 169 -5.77 -10.22 -11.35
N LEU A 170 -5.22 -9.37 -12.22
CA LEU A 170 -5.99 -8.38 -12.99
C LEU A 170 -6.83 -9.01 -14.11
N ALA A 171 -6.46 -10.19 -14.59
CA ALA A 171 -7.17 -10.88 -15.68
C ALA A 171 -8.47 -11.58 -15.22
N LYS A 172 -8.82 -11.55 -13.93
CA LYS A 172 -10.00 -12.18 -13.34
C LYS A 172 -11.07 -11.16 -13.02
#